data_AF-A0A7S2L6K0-F1
#
_entry.id   AF-A0A7S2L6K0-F1
#
_cell.length_a   1.000
_cell.length_b   1.000
_cell.length_c   1.000
_cell.angle_alpha   90.00
_cell.angle_beta   90.00
_cell.angle_gamma   90.00
#
_symmetry.space_group_name_H-M   'P 1'
#
loop_
_entity.id
_entity.type
_entity.pdbx_description
1 polymer ?
#
loop_
_entity_poly.entity_id
_entity_poly.type
_entity_poly.pdbx_seq_one_letter_code
_entity_poly.pdbx_strand_id
1 'polypeptide(L)'
;FEKLTEYKEKHGNCLVPDRYEGNPKLGYWVSTQRKNYRDTKKGKTTGMTKERQLKLEEIGFVWDASDKGRNKKDDGGWMQMFEELTEYNERHGDCLVPIK
;
A
#
# COMPACT_ATOMS: atom_id res chain seq x y z
N PHE A 1 -12.18 -7.22 -9.72
CA PHE A 1 -12.17 -6.44 -8.47
C PHE A 1 -13.12 -7.05 -7.46
N GLU A 2 -14.40 -7.25 -7.78
CA GLU A 2 -15.41 -7.92 -6.93
C GLU A 2 -14.91 -9.23 -6.28
N LYS A 3 -14.28 -10.12 -7.05
CA LYS A 3 -13.73 -11.38 -6.51
C LYS A 3 -12.65 -11.21 -5.44
N LEU A 4 -11.92 -10.10 -5.44
CA LEU A 4 -10.97 -9.78 -4.39
C LEU A 4 -11.69 -9.27 -3.12
N THR A 5 -12.78 -8.51 -3.29
CA THR A 5 -13.65 -8.07 -2.19
C THR A 5 -14.30 -9.28 -1.52
N GLU A 6 -14.89 -10.20 -2.30
CA GLU A 6 -15.45 -11.47 -1.77
C GLU A 6 -14.39 -12.29 -1.02
N TYR A 7 -13.15 -12.34 -1.54
CA TYR A 7 -12.05 -13.01 -0.86
C TYR A 7 -11.73 -12.33 0.48
N LYS A 8 -11.69 -11.00 0.52
CA LYS A 8 -11.45 -10.24 1.76
C LYS A 8 -12.54 -10.49 2.79
N GLU A 9 -13.80 -10.50 2.39
CA GLU A 9 -14.91 -10.79 3.30
C GLU A 9 -14.80 -12.19 3.90
N LYS A 10 -14.38 -13.18 3.10
CA LYS A 10 -14.22 -14.57 3.54
C LYS A 10 -12.98 -14.81 4.42
N HIS A 11 -11.87 -14.15 4.11
CA HIS A 11 -10.56 -14.43 4.71
C HIS A 11 -10.05 -13.33 5.65
N GLY A 12 -10.75 -12.19 5.71
CA GLY A 12 -10.38 -11.01 6.50
C GLY A 12 -9.21 -10.19 5.91
N ASN A 13 -8.64 -10.60 4.78
CA ASN A 13 -7.47 -9.96 4.17
C ASN A 13 -7.43 -10.15 2.64
N CYS A 14 -6.52 -9.45 1.97
CA CYS A 14 -6.28 -9.58 0.53
C CYS A 14 -5.00 -10.38 0.20
N LEU A 15 -4.56 -11.29 1.08
CA LEU A 15 -3.37 -12.14 0.89
C LEU A 15 -3.69 -13.37 0.02
N VAL A 16 -4.24 -13.13 -1.18
CA VAL A 16 -4.53 -14.22 -2.12
C VAL A 16 -3.21 -14.90 -2.55
N PRO A 17 -3.10 -16.24 -2.43
CA PRO A 17 -1.97 -16.99 -2.96
C PRO A 17 -1.89 -16.93 -4.48
N ASP A 18 -0.68 -16.95 -5.04
CA ASP A 18 -0.47 -16.95 -6.49
C ASP A 18 -1.12 -18.18 -7.16
N ARG A 19 -1.09 -19.35 -6.48
CA ARG A 19 -1.77 -20.59 -6.87
C ARG A 19 -3.03 -20.81 -6.03
N TYR A 20 -3.94 -19.85 -6.03
CA TYR A 20 -5.20 -19.98 -5.29
C TYR A 20 -6.13 -21.00 -5.96
N GLU A 21 -6.29 -22.18 -5.35
CA GLU A 21 -7.10 -23.27 -5.89
C GLU A 21 -8.59 -22.91 -6.02
N GLY A 22 -9.13 -22.12 -5.09
CA GLY A 22 -10.54 -21.71 -5.13
C GLY A 22 -10.87 -20.78 -6.29
N ASN A 23 -9.87 -20.04 -6.81
CA ASN A 23 -10.00 -19.23 -8.01
C ASN A 23 -8.61 -18.91 -8.60
N PRO A 24 -8.09 -19.78 -9.49
CA PRO A 24 -6.76 -19.59 -10.07
C PRO A 24 -6.61 -18.28 -10.84
N LYS A 25 -7.70 -17.80 -11.47
CA LYS A 25 -7.72 -16.51 -12.18
C LYS A 25 -7.51 -15.33 -11.23
N LEU A 26 -8.08 -15.40 -10.02
CA LEU A 26 -7.88 -14.38 -8.98
C LEU A 26 -6.43 -14.38 -8.49
N GLY A 27 -5.84 -15.54 -8.21
CA GLY A 27 -4.43 -15.66 -7.83
C GLY A 27 -3.48 -15.05 -8.86
N TYR A 28 -3.69 -15.39 -10.14
CA TYR A 28 -2.92 -14.81 -11.24
C TYR A 28 -3.09 -13.29 -11.36
N TRP A 29 -4.33 -12.80 -11.23
CA TRP A 29 -4.63 -11.36 -11.31
C TRP A 29 -3.95 -10.58 -10.17
N VAL A 30 -4.01 -11.10 -8.94
CA VAL A 30 -3.33 -10.51 -7.76
C VAL A 30 -1.82 -10.47 -7.96
N SER A 31 -1.21 -11.58 -8.40
CA SER A 31 0.24 -11.63 -8.68
C SER A 31 0.63 -10.62 -9.76
N THR A 32 -0.21 -10.45 -10.79
CA THR A 32 -0.01 -9.42 -11.83
C THR A 32 -0.07 -8.00 -11.27
N GLN A 33 -1.00 -7.70 -10.35
CA GLN A 33 -1.07 -6.37 -9.72
C GLN A 33 0.19 -6.08 -8.90
N ARG A 34 0.64 -7.04 -8.08
CA ARG A 34 1.87 -6.92 -7.29
C ARG A 34 3.11 -6.69 -8.17
N LYS A 35 3.21 -7.42 -9.29
CA LYS A 35 4.29 -7.24 -10.28
C LYS A 35 4.26 -5.85 -10.89
N ASN A 36 3.11 -5.41 -11.40
CA ASN A 36 2.99 -4.12 -12.06
C ASN A 36 3.30 -2.96 -11.10
N TYR A 37 2.84 -3.04 -9.84
CA TYR A 37 3.17 -2.05 -8.82
C TYR A 37 4.67 -1.94 -8.58
N ARG A 38 5.34 -3.08 -8.38
CA ARG A 38 6.80 -3.13 -8.18
C ARG A 38 7.56 -2.59 -9.39
N ASP A 39 7.15 -2.93 -10.60
CA ASP A 39 7.78 -2.44 -11.83
C ASP A 39 7.55 -0.92 -12.00
N THR A 40 6.36 -0.41 -11.66
CA THR A 40 6.08 1.04 -11.62
C THR A 40 6.96 1.76 -10.59
N LYS A 41 7.15 1.20 -9.39
CA LYS A 41 8.08 1.77 -8.38
C LYS A 41 9.54 1.78 -8.84
N LYS A 42 9.91 0.92 -9.79
CA LYS A 42 11.23 0.90 -10.45
C LYS A 42 11.32 1.83 -11.67
N GLY A 43 10.30 2.66 -11.91
CA GLY A 43 10.26 3.58 -13.05
C GLY A 43 9.92 2.93 -14.39
N LYS A 44 9.48 1.66 -14.41
CA LYS A 44 9.06 1.01 -15.66
C LYS A 44 7.62 1.39 -16.02
N THR A 45 7.37 1.50 -17.31
CA THR A 45 6.01 1.65 -17.84
C THR A 45 5.23 0.35 -17.65
N THR A 46 4.11 0.41 -16.95
CA THR A 46 3.20 -0.73 -16.75
C THR A 46 1.75 -0.27 -16.92
N GLY A 47 0.81 -1.22 -16.96
CA GLY A 47 -0.63 -0.92 -16.96
C GLY A 47 -1.18 -0.48 -15.59
N MET A 48 -0.33 -0.23 -14.59
CA MET A 48 -0.75 0.20 -13.26
C MET A 48 -0.95 1.73 -13.22
N THR A 49 -2.20 2.17 -13.27
CA THR A 49 -2.57 3.58 -13.11
C THR A 49 -2.69 3.96 -11.63
N LYS A 50 -2.62 5.26 -11.31
CA LYS A 50 -2.86 5.76 -9.95
C LYS A 50 -4.25 5.37 -9.42
N GLU A 51 -5.28 5.48 -10.25
CA GLU A 51 -6.64 5.09 -9.88
C GLU A 51 -6.76 3.61 -9.49
N ARG A 52 -6.07 2.72 -10.22
CA ARG A 52 -6.04 1.29 -9.89
C ARG A 52 -5.31 1.02 -8.58
N GLN A 53 -4.25 1.77 -8.29
CA GLN A 53 -3.53 1.67 -7.01
C GLN A 53 -4.44 2.09 -5.86
N LEU A 54 -5.08 3.27 -5.97
CA LEU A 54 -5.98 3.80 -4.95
C LEU A 54 -7.15 2.84 -4.64
N LYS A 55 -7.83 2.31 -5.67
CA LYS A 55 -8.93 1.34 -5.46
C LYS A 55 -8.48 0.06 -4.74
N LEU A 56 -7.23 -0.37 -4.95
CA LEU A 56 -6.66 -1.51 -4.25
C LEU A 56 -6.28 -1.15 -2.81
N GLU A 57 -5.72 0.04 -2.58
CA GLU A 57 -5.36 0.53 -1.26
C GLU A 57 -6.59 0.78 -0.37
N GLU A 58 -7.70 1.30 -0.92
CA GLU A 58 -8.99 1.49 -0.22
C GLU A 58 -9.52 0.19 0.41
N ILE A 59 -9.28 -0.95 -0.24
CA ILE A 59 -9.68 -2.27 0.27
C ILE A 59 -8.58 -2.94 1.10
N GLY A 60 -7.46 -2.26 1.39
CA GLY A 60 -6.36 -2.81 2.18
C GLY A 60 -5.56 -3.88 1.43
N PHE A 61 -5.38 -3.72 0.12
CA PHE A 61 -4.63 -4.67 -0.69
C PHE A 61 -3.16 -4.74 -0.27
N VAL A 62 -2.66 -5.97 -0.10
CA VAL A 62 -1.26 -6.21 0.29
C VAL A 62 -0.40 -6.39 -0.96
N TRP A 63 0.43 -5.38 -1.22
CA TRP A 63 1.35 -5.33 -2.37
C TRP A 63 2.52 -6.31 -2.25
N ASP A 64 2.94 -6.64 -1.03
CA ASP A 64 4.03 -7.57 -0.76
C ASP A 64 3.54 -8.75 0.08
N ALA A 65 3.44 -9.94 -0.51
CA ALA A 65 2.99 -11.13 0.21
C ALA A 65 3.99 -11.63 1.27
N SER A 66 5.24 -11.13 1.26
CA SER A 66 6.20 -11.36 2.34
C SER A 66 5.92 -10.47 3.56
N ASP A 67 5.08 -9.44 3.38
CA ASP A 67 4.55 -8.61 4.45
C ASP A 67 3.45 -9.38 5.21
N LYS A 68 3.87 -10.42 5.95
CA LYS A 68 3.01 -11.24 6.82
C LYS A 68 2.57 -10.47 8.07
N GLY A 69 2.05 -9.27 7.89
CA GLY A 69 1.56 -8.44 8.98
C GLY A 69 2.66 -7.65 9.70
N ARG A 70 3.63 -7.05 8.96
CA ARG A 70 4.12 -5.78 9.47
C ARG A 70 2.99 -4.81 9.20
N ASN A 71 2.13 -4.71 10.20
CA ASN A 71 1.29 -3.56 10.46
C ASN A 71 2.09 -2.33 9.98
N LYS A 72 1.80 -1.81 8.79
CA LYS A 72 2.16 -0.44 8.48
C LYS A 72 1.26 0.34 9.42
N LYS A 73 1.77 0.53 10.64
CA LYS A 73 1.23 1.52 11.55
C LYS A 73 1.34 2.81 10.75
N ASP A 74 0.18 3.20 10.25
CA ASP A 74 -0.33 4.54 10.35
C ASP A 74 0.54 5.62 9.71
N ASP A 75 0.10 6.09 8.54
CA ASP A 75 0.54 7.38 7.98
C ASP A 75 0.27 8.56 8.95
N GLY A 76 -0.48 8.34 10.05
CA GLY A 76 -0.63 9.29 11.15
C GLY A 76 0.67 9.68 11.84
N GLY A 77 1.66 8.78 11.93
CA GLY A 77 2.98 9.13 12.48
C GLY A 77 3.77 10.10 11.58
N TRP A 78 3.59 9.99 10.26
CA TRP A 78 4.21 10.91 9.31
C TRP A 78 3.50 12.27 9.32
N MET A 79 2.16 12.27 9.33
CA MET A 79 1.38 13.50 9.40
C MET A 79 1.63 14.28 10.70
N GLN A 80 1.71 13.60 11.84
CA GLN A 80 2.05 14.24 13.11
C GLN A 80 3.45 14.89 13.05
N MET A 81 4.47 14.17 12.59
CA MET A 81 5.83 14.71 12.49
C MET A 81 5.92 15.87 11.48
N PHE A 82 5.10 15.83 10.42
CA PHE A 82 5.00 16.90 9.44
C PHE A 82 4.33 18.16 10.02
N GLU A 83 3.28 18.00 10.82
CA GLU A 83 2.61 19.10 11.52
C GLU A 83 3.54 19.74 12.54
N GLU A 84 4.24 18.94 13.36
CA GLU A 84 5.25 19.43 14.31
C GLU A 84 6.39 20.20 13.61
N LEU A 85 6.85 19.72 12.45
CA LEU A 85 7.87 20.42 11.66
C LEU A 85 7.35 21.74 11.08
N THR A 86 6.08 21.77 10.66
CA THR A 86 5.43 22.98 10.15
C THR A 86 5.35 24.05 11.24
N GLU A 87 4.90 23.67 12.45
CA GLU A 87 4.87 24.58 13.61
C GLU A 87 6.28 25.08 13.98
N TYR A 88 7.29 24.21 13.92
CA TYR A 88 8.66 24.60 14.20
C TYR A 88 9.16 25.66 13.21
N ASN A 89 8.91 25.44 11.91
CA ASN A 89 9.25 26.38 10.85
C ASN A 89 8.51 27.71 10.96
N GLU A 90 7.24 27.71 11.37
CA GLU A 90 6.51 28.95 11.65
C GLU A 90 7.13 29.74 12.81
N ARG A 91 7.63 29.05 13.85
CA ARG A 91 8.22 29.69 15.03
C ARG A 91 9.66 30.16 14.82
N HIS A 92 10.45 29.45 14.02
CA HIS A 92 11.90 29.68 13.90
C HIS A 92 12.31 30.17 12.51
N GLY A 93 11.43 30.10 11.52
CA GLY A 93 11.71 30.48 10.13
C GLY A 93 12.59 29.46 9.38
N ASP A 94 12.88 28.32 10.00
CA ASP A 94 13.65 27.23 9.43
C ASP A 94 13.22 25.86 9.99
N CYS A 95 13.70 24.80 9.36
CA CYS A 95 13.44 23.40 9.76
C CYS A 95 14.64 22.75 10.47
N LEU A 96 15.57 23.54 11.03
CA LEU A 96 16.79 23.06 11.69
C LEU A 96 16.48 22.67 13.14
N VAL A 97 15.66 21.64 13.31
CA VAL A 97 15.28 21.11 14.62
C VAL A 97 16.55 20.66 15.37
N PRO A 98 16.84 21.17 16.58
CA PRO A 98 18.07 20.85 17.31
C PRO A 98 18.15 19.35 17.66
N ILE A 99 19.30 18.74 17.38
CA ILE A 99 19.58 17.36 17.77
C ILE A 99 19.97 17.35 19.25
N LYS A 100 19.34 16.48 20.05
CA LYS A 100 19.61 16.33 21.48
C LYS A 100 20.77 15.39 21.76
#